data_AF-A0A452XDS2-F1
#
_entry.id   AF-A0A452XDS2-F1
#
_cell.length_a   1.000
_cell.length_b   1.000
_cell.length_c   1.000
_cell.angle_alpha   90.00
_cell.angle_beta   90.00
_cell.angle_gamma   90.00
#
_symmetry.space_group_name_H-M   'P 1'
#
loop_
_entity.id
_entity.type
_entity.pdbx_description
1 polymer ?
#
loop_
_entity_poly.entity_id
_entity_poly.type
_entity_poly.pdbx_seq_one_letter_code
_entity_poly.pdbx_strand_id
1 'polypeptide(L)'
;MRVPPGGGEATVLADQIDGMPLRFTNGVDVDQVTGQVYFTHSSMNYDRSEHEMVTKKGDSTGRLMMYDPRTSDIIMLQPRMTYPNGVSLSTDRTHLVVASTGPCKLLRHWIRGVDAGKSEPFADLPGYPDNVRPDRKGGYWVALHREKNELPFGRDSHLLAVRVGADGKIVEQMRGSKKVRPTEIMERDDGKLYLG
;
A
#
# COMPACT_ATOMS: atom_id res chain seq x y z
N MET A 1 -7.15 -5.47 13.11
CA MET A 1 -7.08 -5.79 14.55
C MET A 1 -6.59 -4.56 15.32
N ARG A 2 -6.81 -4.49 16.64
CA ARG A 2 -6.34 -3.41 17.53
C ARG A 2 -5.56 -3.99 18.70
N VAL A 3 -4.44 -3.36 19.05
CA VAL A 3 -3.65 -3.70 20.24
C VAL A 3 -3.59 -2.46 21.14
N PRO A 4 -3.76 -2.58 22.47
CA PRO A 4 -3.67 -1.42 23.37
C PRO A 4 -2.21 -0.94 23.52
N PRO A 5 -1.96 0.31 23.99
CA PRO A 5 -0.61 0.87 24.08
C PRO A 5 0.40 0.07 24.91
N GLY A 6 -0.07 -0.73 25.87
CA GLY A 6 0.75 -1.63 26.68
C GLY A 6 1.11 -2.96 25.99
N GLY A 7 0.71 -3.15 24.73
CA GLY A 7 0.79 -4.44 24.05
C GLY A 7 -0.29 -5.43 24.51
N GLY A 8 -0.11 -6.71 24.20
CA GLY A 8 -1.05 -7.78 24.56
C GLY A 8 -1.80 -8.35 23.37
N GLU A 9 -2.82 -9.16 23.66
CA GLU A 9 -3.61 -9.83 22.64
C GLU A 9 -4.39 -8.82 21.80
N ALA A 10 -4.39 -9.05 20.48
CA ALA A 10 -5.06 -8.17 19.56
C ALA A 10 -6.56 -8.46 19.51
N THR A 11 -7.38 -7.42 19.59
CA THR A 11 -8.82 -7.52 19.33
C THR A 11 -9.09 -7.47 17.83
N VAL A 12 -9.84 -8.44 17.30
CA VAL A 12 -10.29 -8.41 15.90
C VAL A 12 -11.30 -7.27 15.73
N LEU A 13 -11.06 -6.41 14.73
CA LEU A 13 -11.96 -5.31 14.37
C LEU A 13 -12.87 -5.66 13.20
N ALA A 14 -12.33 -6.48 12.28
CA ALA A 14 -12.95 -6.89 11.04
C ALA A 14 -12.23 -8.15 10.55
N ASP A 15 -12.99 -9.18 10.17
CA ASP A 15 -12.51 -10.43 9.58
C ASP A 15 -13.30 -10.86 8.34
N GLN A 16 -14.38 -10.14 8.01
CA GLN A 16 -15.23 -10.39 6.86
C GLN A 16 -15.82 -9.11 6.28
N ILE A 17 -16.27 -9.19 5.04
CA ILE A 17 -17.05 -8.17 4.36
C ILE A 17 -18.08 -8.84 3.44
N ASP A 18 -19.31 -8.34 3.45
CA ASP A 18 -20.43 -8.93 2.68
C ASP A 18 -20.61 -10.44 2.95
N GLY A 19 -20.35 -10.89 4.19
CA GLY A 19 -20.37 -12.30 4.59
C GLY A 19 -19.19 -13.14 4.08
N MET A 20 -18.19 -12.54 3.42
CA MET A 20 -17.02 -13.22 2.90
C MET A 20 -15.76 -12.90 3.73
N PRO A 21 -14.92 -13.89 4.07
CA PRO A 21 -13.70 -13.65 4.84
C PRO A 21 -12.73 -12.68 4.15
N LEU A 22 -12.08 -11.84 4.95
CA LEU A 22 -10.94 -11.02 4.55
C LEU A 22 -9.67 -11.89 4.53
N ARG A 23 -9.35 -12.45 3.37
CA ARG A 23 -8.29 -13.46 3.18
C ARG A 23 -6.90 -12.87 2.97
N PHE A 24 -6.86 -11.66 2.41
CA PHE A 24 -5.60 -11.05 2.00
C PHE A 24 -5.58 -9.54 2.28
N THR A 25 -5.75 -9.15 3.56
CA THR A 25 -5.49 -7.76 3.98
C THR A 25 -3.99 -7.49 3.97
N ASN A 26 -3.57 -6.31 3.47
CA ASN A 26 -2.15 -6.05 3.27
C ASN A 26 -1.68 -4.71 3.89
N GLY A 27 -1.94 -3.60 3.21
CA GLY A 27 -1.60 -2.26 3.69
C GLY A 27 -2.65 -1.72 4.64
N VAL A 28 -2.20 -0.91 5.60
CA VAL A 28 -3.07 -0.15 6.52
C VAL A 28 -2.46 1.21 6.82
N ASP A 29 -3.32 2.22 6.98
CA ASP A 29 -2.98 3.52 7.53
C ASP A 29 -4.15 4.06 8.37
N VAL A 30 -3.88 4.95 9.31
CA VAL A 30 -4.87 5.45 10.28
C VAL A 30 -4.87 6.97 10.28
N ASP A 31 -6.04 7.57 10.04
CA ASP A 31 -6.22 9.01 10.26
C ASP A 31 -6.17 9.31 11.76
N GLN A 32 -5.03 9.86 12.20
CA GLN A 32 -4.78 10.20 13.60
C GLN A 32 -5.76 11.24 14.18
N VAL A 33 -6.53 11.96 13.35
CA VAL A 33 -7.55 12.91 13.83
C VAL A 33 -8.93 12.27 13.98
N THR A 34 -9.35 11.45 13.03
CA THR A 34 -10.70 10.86 13.07
C THR A 34 -10.74 9.49 13.72
N GLY A 35 -9.62 8.76 13.69
CA GLY A 35 -9.49 7.36 14.06
C GLY A 35 -9.85 6.39 12.93
N GLN A 36 -10.30 6.89 11.77
CA GLN A 36 -10.66 6.04 10.63
C GLN A 36 -9.44 5.26 10.13
N VAL A 37 -9.65 3.98 9.84
CA VAL A 37 -8.61 3.06 9.42
C VAL A 37 -8.80 2.74 7.94
N TYR A 38 -7.83 3.08 7.10
CA TYR A 38 -7.84 2.74 5.68
C TYR A 38 -6.98 1.52 5.45
N PHE A 39 -7.47 0.54 4.70
CA PHE A 39 -6.73 -0.68 4.44
C PHE A 39 -7.02 -1.26 3.07
N THR A 40 -6.11 -2.09 2.58
CA THR A 40 -6.28 -2.81 1.31
C THR A 40 -6.62 -4.27 1.57
N HIS A 41 -7.40 -4.82 0.65
CA HIS A 41 -7.61 -6.26 0.50
C HIS A 41 -7.13 -6.65 -0.90
N SER A 42 -6.00 -7.37 -0.99
CA SER A 42 -5.27 -7.56 -2.25
C SER A 42 -5.98 -8.46 -3.26
N SER A 43 -6.76 -9.45 -2.80
CA SER A 43 -7.47 -10.40 -3.66
C SER A 43 -8.63 -11.03 -2.91
N MET A 44 -9.73 -11.30 -3.62
CA MET A 44 -10.83 -12.15 -3.12
C MET A 44 -10.66 -13.61 -3.49
N ASN A 45 -9.82 -13.91 -4.48
CA ASN A 45 -9.70 -15.24 -5.09
C ASN A 45 -8.52 -16.05 -4.55
N TYR A 46 -7.57 -15.39 -3.90
CA TYR A 46 -6.28 -15.97 -3.51
C TYR A 46 -5.94 -15.55 -2.08
N ASP A 47 -5.43 -16.51 -1.30
CA ASP A 47 -4.89 -16.23 0.03
C ASP A 47 -3.50 -15.58 -0.10
N ARG A 48 -3.00 -14.98 1.00
CA ARG A 48 -1.67 -14.34 1.03
C ARG A 48 -0.53 -15.30 0.63
N SER A 49 -0.62 -16.58 0.97
CA SER A 49 0.36 -17.60 0.56
C SER A 49 0.44 -17.77 -0.96
N GLU A 50 -0.64 -17.46 -1.68
CA GLU A 50 -0.77 -17.60 -3.13
C GLU A 50 -0.54 -16.28 -3.87
N HIS A 51 0.11 -15.30 -3.22
CA HIS A 51 0.34 -13.95 -3.75
C HIS A 51 0.89 -13.89 -5.18
N GLU A 52 1.71 -14.85 -5.59
CA GLU A 52 2.21 -14.94 -6.97
C GLU A 52 1.09 -15.11 -8.01
N MET A 53 0.01 -15.80 -7.64
CA MET A 53 -1.14 -16.05 -8.51
C MET A 53 -1.92 -14.77 -8.81
N VAL A 54 -1.99 -13.85 -7.85
CA VAL A 54 -2.61 -12.52 -8.03
C VAL A 54 -1.97 -11.79 -9.21
N THR A 55 -0.64 -11.78 -9.28
CA THR A 55 0.09 -11.17 -10.41
C THR A 55 0.00 -12.03 -11.68
N LYS A 56 0.24 -13.33 -11.59
CA LYS A 56 0.26 -14.25 -12.75
C LYS A 56 -1.08 -14.31 -13.49
N LYS A 57 -2.19 -14.19 -12.77
CA LYS A 57 -3.55 -14.23 -13.33
C LYS A 57 -4.13 -12.84 -13.59
N GLY A 58 -3.42 -11.78 -13.25
CA GLY A 58 -3.91 -10.41 -13.39
C GLY A 58 -5.16 -10.15 -12.54
N ASP A 59 -5.22 -10.73 -11.34
CA ASP A 59 -6.39 -10.61 -10.49
C ASP A 59 -6.68 -9.14 -10.17
N SER A 60 -7.93 -8.76 -10.39
CA SER A 60 -8.42 -7.40 -10.19
C SER A 60 -9.65 -7.41 -9.30
N THR A 61 -9.69 -8.32 -8.31
CA THR A 61 -10.76 -8.39 -7.31
C THR A 61 -10.42 -7.67 -6.01
N GLY A 62 -9.21 -7.10 -5.92
CA GLY A 62 -8.77 -6.34 -4.77
C GLY A 62 -9.62 -5.10 -4.50
N ARG A 63 -9.56 -4.61 -3.26
CA ARG A 63 -10.41 -3.53 -2.76
C ARG A 63 -9.63 -2.56 -1.88
N LEU A 64 -10.03 -1.29 -1.90
CA LEU A 64 -9.66 -0.28 -0.92
C LEU A 64 -10.84 -0.07 0.04
N MET A 65 -10.54 -0.08 1.33
CA MET A 65 -11.53 -0.15 2.41
C MET A 65 -11.27 0.91 3.47
N MET A 66 -12.32 1.30 4.18
CA MET A 66 -12.25 2.12 5.39
C MET A 66 -13.03 1.44 6.50
N TYR A 67 -12.47 1.40 7.71
CA TYR A 67 -13.15 0.98 8.93
C TYR A 67 -13.33 2.19 9.85
N ASP A 68 -14.57 2.44 10.27
CA ASP A 68 -14.89 3.50 11.22
C ASP A 68 -14.98 2.91 12.64
N PRO A 69 -14.05 3.22 13.56
CA PRO A 69 -14.06 2.67 14.91
C PRO A 69 -15.24 3.15 15.76
N ARG A 70 -15.98 4.18 15.34
CA ARG A 70 -17.12 4.73 16.09
C ARG A 70 -18.38 3.94 15.84
N THR A 71 -18.59 3.51 14.59
CA THR A 71 -19.77 2.72 14.20
C THR A 71 -19.46 1.24 14.02
N SER A 72 -18.17 0.88 13.97
CA SER A 72 -17.68 -0.45 13.56
C SER A 72 -18.04 -0.83 12.12
N ASP A 73 -18.41 0.14 11.29
CA ASP A 73 -18.73 -0.12 9.89
C ASP A 73 -17.46 -0.26 9.05
N ILE A 74 -17.56 -1.10 8.02
CA ILE A 74 -16.58 -1.21 6.96
C ILE A 74 -17.20 -0.66 5.68
N ILE A 75 -16.57 0.36 5.10
CA ILE A 75 -17.00 1.01 3.86
C ILE A 75 -16.02 0.65 2.75
N MET A 76 -16.55 0.14 1.63
CA MET A 76 -15.78 -0.09 0.41
C MET A 76 -15.59 1.21 -0.34
N LEU A 77 -14.35 1.72 -0.34
CA LEU A 77 -14.01 2.97 -1.03
C LEU A 77 -13.80 2.77 -2.52
N GLN A 78 -13.14 1.66 -2.90
CA GLN A 78 -12.93 1.32 -4.31
C GLN A 78 -12.92 -0.20 -4.52
N PRO A 79 -13.81 -0.75 -5.37
CA PRO A 79 -13.74 -2.13 -5.81
C PRO A 79 -12.85 -2.30 -7.04
N ARG A 80 -12.59 -3.56 -7.40
CA ARG A 80 -11.97 -3.97 -8.68
C ARG A 80 -10.57 -3.40 -8.92
N MET A 81 -9.74 -3.41 -7.88
CA MET A 81 -8.35 -2.97 -7.97
C MET A 81 -7.43 -4.13 -8.34
N THR A 82 -6.51 -3.90 -9.27
CA THR A 82 -5.46 -4.86 -9.59
C THR A 82 -4.39 -4.85 -8.50
N TYR A 83 -4.40 -5.88 -7.67
CA TYR A 83 -3.44 -6.11 -6.59
C TYR A 83 -3.08 -4.85 -5.76
N PRO A 84 -4.04 -4.25 -5.04
CA PRO A 84 -3.75 -3.18 -4.09
C PRO A 84 -2.95 -3.75 -2.90
N ASN A 85 -1.80 -3.18 -2.61
CA ASN A 85 -0.88 -3.68 -1.60
C ASN A 85 -0.73 -2.65 -0.47
N GLY A 86 0.22 -1.72 -0.54
CA GLY A 86 0.30 -0.60 0.39
C GLY A 86 -0.83 0.43 0.23
N VAL A 87 -1.17 1.09 1.33
CA VAL A 87 -1.99 2.32 1.35
C VAL A 87 -1.38 3.33 2.32
N SER A 88 -1.46 4.61 1.96
CA SER A 88 -1.11 5.70 2.85
C SER A 88 -2.05 6.90 2.70
N LEU A 89 -2.38 7.54 3.82
CA LEU A 89 -3.10 8.80 3.87
C LEU A 89 -2.16 9.97 3.56
N SER A 90 -2.60 10.85 2.66
CA SER A 90 -1.93 12.12 2.39
C SER A 90 -1.80 12.98 3.64
N THR A 91 -0.74 13.78 3.73
CA THR A 91 -0.48 14.66 4.88
C THR A 91 -1.61 15.66 5.12
N ASP A 92 -2.24 16.16 4.06
CA ASP A 92 -3.40 17.07 4.13
C ASP A 92 -4.75 16.34 4.32
N ARG A 93 -4.73 15.00 4.36
CA ARG A 93 -5.87 14.11 4.54
C ARG A 93 -6.96 14.27 3.47
N THR A 94 -6.59 14.67 2.26
CA THR A 94 -7.55 14.85 1.15
C THR A 94 -7.72 13.59 0.30
N HIS A 95 -6.69 12.75 0.26
CA HIS A 95 -6.64 11.54 -0.56
C HIS A 95 -5.80 10.43 0.07
N LEU A 96 -5.96 9.21 -0.45
CA LEU A 96 -5.14 8.04 -0.18
C LEU A 96 -4.23 7.79 -1.38
N VAL A 97 -3.01 7.33 -1.14
CA VAL A 97 -2.12 6.78 -2.15
C VAL A 97 -2.03 5.28 -1.97
N VAL A 98 -2.30 4.53 -3.04
CA VAL A 98 -2.35 3.07 -3.03
C VAL A 98 -1.29 2.52 -3.97
N ALA A 99 -0.48 1.59 -3.47
CA ALA A 99 0.44 0.81 -4.29
C ALA A 99 -0.32 -0.29 -5.02
N SER A 100 -0.36 -0.23 -6.36
CA SER A 100 -0.96 -1.26 -7.21
C SER A 100 0.16 -2.13 -7.78
N THR A 101 0.36 -3.31 -7.18
CA THR A 101 1.54 -4.16 -7.41
C THR A 101 1.59 -4.69 -8.83
N GLY A 102 0.48 -5.29 -9.32
CA GLY A 102 0.42 -5.92 -10.64
C GLY A 102 0.78 -4.96 -11.80
N PRO A 103 0.10 -3.80 -11.90
CA PRO A 103 0.39 -2.77 -12.90
C PRO A 103 1.68 -1.98 -12.62
N CYS A 104 2.25 -2.12 -11.42
CA CYS A 104 3.42 -1.38 -10.94
C CYS A 104 3.22 0.13 -11.02
N LYS A 105 2.18 0.62 -10.32
CA LYS A 105 1.81 2.04 -10.27
C LYS A 105 1.41 2.44 -8.86
N LEU A 106 1.44 3.73 -8.60
CA LEU A 106 0.68 4.34 -7.51
C LEU A 106 -0.64 4.89 -8.08
N LEU A 107 -1.71 4.71 -7.32
CA LEU A 107 -3.02 5.32 -7.56
C LEU A 107 -3.30 6.35 -6.47
N ARG A 108 -3.95 7.45 -6.83
CA ARG A 108 -4.52 8.41 -5.89
C ARG A 108 -6.03 8.18 -5.82
N HIS A 109 -6.57 8.02 -4.62
CA HIS A 109 -8.00 7.94 -4.36
C HIS A 109 -8.45 9.10 -3.46
N TRP A 110 -9.28 9.98 -3.99
CA TRP A 110 -9.76 11.16 -3.28
C TRP A 110 -10.80 10.77 -2.24
N ILE A 111 -10.62 11.22 -1.00
CA ILE A 111 -11.57 10.97 0.10
C ILE A 111 -12.27 12.25 0.58
N ARG A 112 -11.83 13.42 0.10
CA ARG A 112 -12.43 14.74 0.38
C ARG A 112 -12.39 15.61 -0.87
N GLY A 113 -13.18 16.68 -0.85
CA GLY A 113 -13.27 17.65 -1.94
C GLY A 113 -14.22 17.21 -3.06
N VAL A 114 -14.20 17.97 -4.16
CA VAL A 114 -15.12 17.78 -5.30
C VAL A 114 -14.92 16.46 -6.05
N ASP A 115 -13.74 15.85 -5.89
CA ASP A 115 -13.38 14.57 -6.51
C ASP A 115 -13.49 13.38 -5.55
N ALA A 116 -14.03 13.57 -4.34
CA ALA A 116 -14.20 12.50 -3.38
C ALA A 116 -14.89 11.26 -4.00
N GLY A 117 -14.31 10.09 -3.77
CA GLY A 117 -14.73 8.81 -4.34
C GLY A 117 -14.10 8.46 -5.69
N LYS A 118 -13.37 9.39 -6.33
CA LYS A 118 -12.67 9.13 -7.61
C LYS A 118 -11.24 8.67 -7.39
N SER A 119 -10.75 7.88 -8.34
CA SER A 119 -9.37 7.42 -8.38
C SER A 119 -8.71 7.73 -9.71
N GLU A 120 -7.41 7.98 -9.66
CA GLU A 120 -6.60 8.30 -10.83
C GLU A 120 -5.16 7.77 -10.69
N PRO A 121 -4.44 7.57 -11.80
CA PRO A 121 -3.02 7.28 -11.75
C PRO A 121 -2.23 8.40 -11.06
N PHE A 122 -1.29 8.05 -10.19
CA PHE A 122 -0.43 9.01 -9.51
C PHE A 122 1.03 8.92 -9.98
N ALA A 123 1.58 7.71 -10.09
CA ALA A 123 2.95 7.52 -10.57
C ALA A 123 3.11 6.15 -11.25
N ASP A 124 3.88 6.10 -12.34
CA ASP A 124 4.37 4.85 -12.91
C ASP A 124 5.68 4.45 -12.23
N LEU A 125 5.78 3.20 -11.79
CA LEU A 125 6.94 2.72 -11.04
C LEU A 125 7.82 1.78 -11.88
N PRO A 126 9.14 1.70 -11.61
CA PRO A 126 10.06 0.82 -12.34
C PRO A 126 10.02 -0.64 -11.86
N GLY A 127 9.27 -0.93 -10.80
CA GLY A 127 9.18 -2.24 -10.17
C GLY A 127 7.84 -2.47 -9.49
N TYR A 128 7.68 -3.67 -8.93
CA TYR A 128 6.45 -4.11 -8.24
C TYR A 128 6.42 -3.50 -6.84
N PRO A 129 5.56 -2.51 -6.58
CA PRO A 129 5.49 -1.88 -5.27
C PRO A 129 4.87 -2.79 -4.23
N ASP A 130 5.37 -2.66 -3.00
CA ASP A 130 4.78 -3.25 -1.81
C ASP A 130 4.09 -2.16 -0.98
N ASN A 131 4.65 -1.76 0.17
CA ASN A 131 4.13 -0.61 0.92
C ASN A 131 4.58 0.75 0.37
N VAL A 132 3.74 1.74 0.66
CA VAL A 132 3.95 3.16 0.36
C VAL A 132 3.79 3.95 1.66
N ARG A 133 4.74 4.86 1.94
CA ARG A 133 4.74 5.69 3.16
C ARG A 133 5.07 7.15 2.84
N PRO A 134 4.51 8.12 3.57
CA PRO A 134 4.84 9.53 3.34
C PRO A 134 6.32 9.79 3.60
N ASP A 135 6.97 10.59 2.75
CA ASP A 135 8.36 11.03 2.94
C ASP A 135 8.48 12.25 3.87
N ARG A 136 7.36 12.72 4.42
CA ARG A 136 7.20 13.93 5.26
C ARG A 136 7.53 15.26 4.57
N LYS A 137 7.77 15.23 3.26
CA LYS A 137 8.06 16.40 2.40
C LYS A 137 6.98 16.57 1.31
N GLY A 138 5.86 15.87 1.45
CA GLY A 138 4.72 15.88 0.52
C GLY A 138 4.78 14.79 -0.55
N GLY A 139 5.85 13.99 -0.58
CA GLY A 139 5.99 12.82 -1.44
C GLY A 139 5.86 11.51 -0.65
N TYR A 140 6.34 10.43 -1.26
CA TYR A 140 6.21 9.08 -0.77
C TYR A 140 7.46 8.25 -1.02
N TRP A 141 7.84 7.47 -0.01
CA TRP A 141 8.73 6.33 -0.17
C TRP A 141 7.93 5.09 -0.57
N VAL A 142 8.45 4.31 -1.51
CA VAL A 142 7.82 3.08 -2.01
C VAL A 142 8.84 1.96 -1.99
N ALA A 143 8.55 0.87 -1.29
CA ALA A 143 9.36 -0.34 -1.31
C ALA A 143 9.06 -1.11 -2.61
N LEU A 144 10.10 -1.64 -3.25
CA LEU A 144 9.98 -2.42 -4.48
C LEU A 144 10.47 -3.85 -4.24
N HIS A 145 9.59 -4.81 -4.50
CA HIS A 145 9.96 -6.22 -4.40
C HIS A 145 10.97 -6.59 -5.49
N ARG A 146 10.75 -6.14 -6.73
CA ARG A 146 11.64 -6.39 -7.88
C ARG A 146 11.44 -5.36 -8.97
N GLU A 147 12.43 -5.20 -9.85
CA GLU A 147 12.26 -4.41 -11.07
C GLU A 147 11.39 -5.15 -12.09
N LYS A 148 10.62 -4.40 -12.90
CA LYS A 148 9.77 -4.94 -13.99
C LYS A 148 10.59 -5.80 -14.96
N ASN A 149 11.76 -5.28 -15.32
CA ASN A 149 12.65 -5.86 -16.32
C ASN A 149 13.86 -6.57 -15.68
N GLU A 150 13.72 -7.03 -14.42
CA GLU A 150 14.80 -7.76 -13.75
C GLU A 150 15.09 -9.09 -14.47
N LEU A 151 16.35 -9.28 -14.87
CA LEU A 151 16.83 -10.53 -15.47
C LEU A 151 17.41 -11.46 -14.38
N PRO A 152 17.26 -12.80 -14.55
CA PRO A 152 17.84 -13.78 -13.62
C PRO A 152 19.37 -13.76 -13.63
N PHE A 153 19.98 -13.29 -14.72
CA PHE A 153 21.43 -13.17 -14.89
C PHE A 153 21.84 -11.69 -14.93
N GLY A 154 23.07 -11.38 -14.51
CA GLY A 154 23.62 -10.02 -14.52
C GLY A 154 24.13 -9.57 -13.16
N ARG A 155 24.23 -8.25 -12.96
CA ARG A 155 24.69 -7.68 -11.68
C ARG A 155 23.77 -8.11 -10.54
N ASP A 156 24.36 -8.47 -9.39
CA ASP A 156 23.63 -8.72 -8.14
C ASP A 156 23.15 -7.40 -7.52
N SER A 157 22.28 -6.69 -8.24
CA SER A 157 21.62 -5.51 -7.74
C SER A 157 20.27 -5.28 -8.42
N HIS A 158 19.31 -4.74 -7.66
CA HIS A 158 18.03 -4.25 -8.17
C HIS A 158 17.57 -3.01 -7.37
N LEU A 159 16.49 -2.36 -7.81
CA LEU A 159 15.87 -1.26 -7.07
C LEU A 159 15.14 -1.79 -5.83
N LEU A 160 15.60 -1.36 -4.65
CA LEU A 160 15.00 -1.67 -3.35
C LEU A 160 13.83 -0.74 -3.04
N ALA A 161 13.97 0.54 -3.38
CA ALA A 161 12.96 1.55 -3.11
C ALA A 161 13.11 2.74 -4.05
N VAL A 162 12.04 3.52 -4.16
CA VAL A 162 12.04 4.81 -4.85
C VAL A 162 11.35 5.87 -3.99
N ARG A 163 11.77 7.13 -4.13
CA ARG A 163 11.04 8.28 -3.60
C ARG A 163 10.29 8.96 -4.73
N VAL A 164 8.99 9.13 -4.57
CA VAL A 164 8.08 9.79 -5.50
C VAL A 164 7.70 11.14 -4.92
N GLY A 165 7.91 12.22 -5.65
CA GLY A 165 7.51 13.57 -5.25
C GLY A 165 5.99 13.79 -5.30
N ALA A 166 5.54 14.91 -4.77
CA ALA A 166 4.13 15.31 -4.78
C ALA A 166 3.53 15.43 -6.20
N ASP A 167 4.39 15.65 -7.21
CA ASP A 167 4.00 15.72 -8.63
C ASP A 167 3.98 14.34 -9.32
N GLY A 168 4.15 13.26 -8.58
CA GLY A 168 4.15 11.89 -9.09
C GLY A 168 5.45 11.47 -9.76
N LYS A 169 6.50 12.30 -9.76
CA LYS A 169 7.80 11.95 -10.37
C LYS A 169 8.71 11.25 -9.39
N ILE A 170 9.48 10.29 -9.90
CA ILE A 170 10.56 9.66 -9.13
C ILE A 170 11.69 10.66 -8.98
N VAL A 171 12.00 11.03 -7.73
CA VAL A 171 13.07 11.98 -7.38
C VAL A 171 14.30 11.28 -6.81
N GLU A 172 14.15 10.03 -6.36
CA GLU A 172 15.24 9.27 -5.75
C GLU A 172 15.07 7.77 -5.99
N GLN A 173 16.19 7.05 -6.10
CA GLN A 173 16.24 5.62 -6.31
C GLN A 173 17.27 4.99 -5.38
N MET A 174 16.87 3.92 -4.69
CA MET A 174 17.75 3.14 -3.84
C MET A 174 17.98 1.77 -4.47
N ARG A 175 19.24 1.38 -4.65
CA ARG A 175 19.65 0.07 -5.15
C ARG A 175 20.37 -0.75 -4.08
N GLY A 176 20.27 -2.07 -4.16
CA GLY A 176 20.99 -3.00 -3.29
C GLY A 176 20.95 -4.42 -3.85
N SER A 177 21.46 -5.39 -3.10
CA SER A 177 21.58 -6.80 -3.54
C SER A 177 20.22 -7.42 -3.85
N LYS A 178 20.17 -8.36 -4.81
CA LYS A 178 18.95 -9.12 -5.16
C LYS A 178 18.49 -10.06 -4.04
N LYS A 179 19.32 -10.28 -3.03
CA LYS A 179 18.97 -11.02 -1.80
C LYS A 179 18.06 -10.23 -0.86
N VAL A 180 17.92 -8.92 -1.06
CA VAL A 180 17.09 -8.04 -0.23
C VAL A 180 15.82 -7.69 -1.01
N ARG A 181 14.65 -7.99 -0.43
CA ARG A 181 13.33 -7.76 -1.04
C ARG A 181 12.46 -7.02 -0.02
N PRO A 182 12.65 -5.70 0.13
CA PRO A 182 11.95 -4.95 1.15
C PRO A 182 10.46 -4.90 0.83
N THR A 183 9.66 -4.99 1.87
CA THR A 183 8.20 -4.83 1.84
C THR A 183 7.79 -3.49 2.42
N GLU A 184 8.67 -2.83 3.17
CA GLU A 184 8.42 -1.54 3.82
C GLU A 184 9.65 -0.65 3.75
N ILE A 185 9.41 0.66 3.59
CA ILE A 185 10.44 1.69 3.75
C ILE A 185 9.83 2.89 4.47
N MET A 186 10.50 3.36 5.52
CA MET A 186 10.03 4.53 6.27
C MET A 186 11.19 5.42 6.68
N GLU A 187 11.05 6.72 6.39
CA GLU A 187 11.91 7.77 6.94
C GLU A 187 11.40 8.15 8.34
N ARG A 188 12.32 8.26 9.31
CA ARG A 188 12.03 8.74 10.68
C ARG A 188 12.58 10.13 10.92
N ASP A 189 12.23 10.72 12.07
CA ASP A 189 12.55 12.11 12.42
C ASP A 189 14.06 12.34 12.60
N ASP A 190 14.83 11.27 12.79
CA ASP A 190 16.29 11.30 12.81
C ASP A 190 16.92 11.25 11.41
N GLY A 191 16.10 11.32 10.35
CA GLY A 191 16.52 11.27 8.96
C GLY A 191 16.96 9.89 8.48
N LYS A 192 16.82 8.84 9.30
CA LYS A 192 17.19 7.48 8.90
C LYS A 192 16.05 6.78 8.18
N LEU A 193 16.45 5.90 7.26
CA LEU A 193 15.56 5.00 6.53
C LEU A 193 15.57 3.63 7.19
N TYR A 194 14.36 3.13 7.46
CA TYR A 194 14.12 1.80 8.01
C TYR A 194 13.51 0.94 6.90
N LEU A 195 14.16 -0.18 6.61
CA LEU A 195 13.70 -1.17 5.63
C LEU A 195 13.19 -2.40 6.37
N GLY A 196 11.99 -2.86 6.00
CA GLY A 196 11.35 -4.06 6.53
C GLY A 196 11.08 -5.09 5.45
#